data_AF-A0AA45WJ78-F1
#
_entry.id   AF-A0AA45WJ78-F1
#
_cell.length_a   1.000
_cell.length_b   1.000
_cell.length_c   1.000
_cell.angle_alpha   90.00
_cell.angle_beta   90.00
_cell.angle_gamma   90.00
#
_symmetry.space_group_name_H-M   'P 1'
#
loop_
_entity.id
_entity.type
_entity.pdbx_description
1 polymer ?
#
loop_
_entity_poly.entity_id
_entity_poly.type
_entity_poly.pdbx_seq_one_letter_code
_entity_poly.pdbx_strand_id
1 'polypeptide(L)'
;MANDGIYINNNPGQVIMNQGRNNSVVQNVNYIGKHDEYGELKQKLAELIQALETTTEIDQDTKQEFLSILYGPKSLVEKGNCTPRVLNRLNNTLVELGGIVAGSAALGQVVSATMDVVGGFLK
;
A
#
# COMPACT_ATOMS: atom_id res chain seq x y z
N MET A 1 -2.18 -23.43 -45.76
CA MET A 1 -1.18 -22.42 -45.34
C MET A 1 -1.63 -21.91 -43.99
N ALA A 2 -0.94 -22.29 -42.91
CA ALA A 2 -1.30 -21.83 -41.56
C ALA A 2 -0.61 -20.48 -41.35
N ASN A 3 -1.39 -19.43 -41.09
CA ASN A 3 -0.86 -18.11 -40.75
C ASN A 3 -0.29 -18.17 -39.34
N ASP A 4 1.04 -18.23 -39.24
CA ASP A 4 1.75 -17.95 -38.00
C ASP A 4 1.53 -16.46 -37.65
N GLY A 5 0.96 -16.19 -36.48
CA GLY A 5 0.63 -14.84 -36.07
C GLY A 5 0.37 -14.73 -34.58
N ILE A 6 0.86 -13.64 -33.97
CA ILE A 6 0.51 -13.26 -32.61
C ILE A 6 -0.84 -12.52 -32.69
N TYR A 7 -1.91 -13.16 -32.25
CA TYR A 7 -3.23 -12.55 -32.17
C TYR A 7 -3.44 -11.97 -30.76
N ILE A 8 -3.30 -10.65 -30.62
CA ILE A 8 -3.65 -9.94 -29.40
C ILE A 8 -5.16 -9.66 -29.47
N ASN A 9 -5.96 -10.50 -28.82
CA ASN A 9 -7.38 -10.23 -28.66
C ASN A 9 -7.53 -9.21 -27.52
N ASN A 10 -8.14 -8.04 -27.79
CA ASN A 10 -8.48 -7.03 -26.78
C ASN A 10 -9.67 -7.46 -25.91
N ASN A 11 -9.69 -8.73 -25.49
CA ASN A 11 -10.50 -9.16 -24.36
C ASN A 11 -9.58 -9.04 -23.14
N PRO A 12 -9.97 -8.27 -22.12
CA PRO A 12 -9.01 -7.88 -21.10
C PRO A 12 -8.62 -9.16 -20.32
N GLY A 13 -7.32 -9.42 -20.20
CA GLY A 13 -6.76 -10.50 -19.36
C GLY A 13 -6.24 -11.78 -20.02
N GLN A 14 -6.27 -11.94 -21.35
CA GLN A 14 -5.67 -13.13 -21.99
C GLN A 14 -4.83 -12.78 -23.21
N VAL A 15 -3.55 -13.20 -23.17
CA VAL A 15 -2.68 -13.21 -24.34
C VAL A 15 -2.60 -14.65 -24.83
N ILE A 16 -3.11 -14.91 -26.02
CA ILE A 16 -3.07 -16.24 -26.64
C ILE A 16 -2.00 -16.20 -27.73
N MET A 17 -0.89 -16.90 -27.49
CA MET A 17 0.13 -17.11 -28.52
C MET A 17 -0.07 -18.49 -29.13
N ASN A 18 -0.33 -18.53 -30.44
CA ASN A 18 -0.55 -19.76 -31.18
C ASN A 18 0.64 -19.97 -32.12
N GLN A 19 1.53 -20.91 -31.78
CA GLN A 19 2.57 -21.38 -32.70
C GLN A 19 2.08 -22.67 -33.35
N GLY A 20 2.00 -22.67 -34.69
CA GLY A 20 1.43 -23.76 -35.45
C GLY A 20 2.00 -25.13 -35.03
N ARG A 21 1.07 -26.07 -34.81
CA ARG A 21 1.26 -27.47 -34.38
C ARG A 21 1.42 -27.65 -32.86
N ASN A 22 0.27 -27.78 -32.20
CA ASN A 22 0.03 -28.45 -30.92
C ASN A 22 0.43 -27.75 -29.61
N ASN A 23 0.98 -26.53 -29.63
CA ASN A 23 1.22 -25.77 -28.39
C ASN A 23 0.51 -24.42 -28.42
N SER A 24 -0.71 -24.38 -27.89
CA SER A 24 -1.33 -23.12 -27.46
C SER A 24 -0.89 -22.85 -26.02
N VAL A 25 0.02 -21.89 -25.82
CA VAL A 25 0.32 -21.40 -24.47
C VAL A 25 -0.76 -20.41 -24.10
N VAL A 26 -1.78 -20.89 -23.39
CA VAL A 26 -2.73 -20.00 -22.72
C VAL A 26 -2.06 -19.49 -21.47
N GLN A 27 -1.36 -18.37 -21.59
CA GLN A 27 -0.94 -17.63 -20.42
C GLN A 27 -2.17 -16.88 -19.93
N ASN A 28 -2.85 -17.46 -18.94
CA ASN A 28 -3.65 -16.65 -18.04
C ASN A 28 -2.68 -15.67 -17.41
N VAL A 29 -2.56 -14.50 -18.02
CA VAL A 29 -2.07 -13.33 -17.31
C VAL A 29 -3.15 -13.17 -16.26
N ASN A 30 -2.93 -13.75 -15.08
CA ASN A 30 -3.74 -13.49 -13.92
C ASN A 30 -3.88 -11.99 -13.94
N TYR A 31 -5.09 -11.52 -14.25
CA TYR A 31 -5.49 -10.16 -14.09
C TYR A 31 -4.87 -9.76 -12.78
N ILE A 32 -3.87 -8.88 -12.85
CA ILE A 32 -3.33 -8.22 -11.68
C ILE A 32 -4.53 -7.44 -11.19
N GLY A 33 -5.28 -8.09 -10.30
CA GLY A 33 -6.59 -7.64 -9.87
C GLY A 33 -6.38 -6.26 -9.33
N LYS A 34 -7.13 -5.28 -9.87
CA LYS A 34 -7.15 -3.87 -9.47
C LYS A 34 -5.84 -3.44 -8.81
N HIS A 35 -4.92 -2.85 -9.57
CA HIS A 35 -3.74 -2.15 -9.03
C HIS A 35 -4.12 -1.58 -7.65
N ASP A 36 -3.64 -2.19 -6.57
CA ASP A 36 -4.03 -1.76 -5.23
C ASP A 36 -3.29 -0.44 -5.07
N GLU A 37 -3.93 0.64 -5.50
CA GLU A 37 -3.35 1.97 -5.58
C GLU A 37 -2.77 2.39 -4.23
N TYR A 38 -3.33 1.84 -3.14
CA TYR A 38 -2.90 2.06 -1.77
C TYR A 38 -2.18 0.87 -1.14
N GLY A 39 -1.73 -0.12 -1.93
CA GLY A 39 -1.06 -1.31 -1.41
C GLY A 39 0.19 -0.98 -0.59
N GLU A 40 1.01 -0.06 -1.10
CA GLU A 40 2.19 0.46 -0.38
C GLU A 40 1.80 1.19 0.92
N LEU A 41 0.74 2.00 0.89
CA LEU A 41 0.24 2.70 2.07
C LEU A 41 -0.28 1.74 3.13
N LYS A 42 -1.01 0.68 2.74
CA LYS A 42 -1.48 -0.37 3.66
C LYS A 42 -0.31 -1.06 4.34
N GLN A 43 0.72 -1.42 3.55
CA GLN A 43 1.91 -2.05 4.09
C GLN A 43 2.63 -1.13 5.08
N LYS A 44 2.87 0.14 4.74
CA LYS A 44 3.55 1.09 5.63
C LYS A 44 2.77 1.37 6.90
N LEU A 45 1.45 1.48 6.83
CA LEU A 45 0.60 1.61 8.01
C LEU A 45 0.67 0.37 8.92
N ALA A 46 0.75 -0.83 8.35
CA ALA A 46 0.92 -2.05 9.13
C ALA A 46 2.28 -2.09 9.82
N GLU A 47 3.36 -1.76 9.09
CA GLU A 47 4.73 -1.66 9.63
C GLU A 47 4.79 -0.62 10.77
N LEU A 48 4.14 0.53 10.62
CA LEU A 48 4.08 1.57 11.63
C LEU A 48 3.34 1.13 12.90
N ILE A 49 2.18 0.49 12.75
CA ILE A 49 1.43 -0.02 13.90
C ILE A 49 2.24 -1.07 14.65
N GLN A 50 2.88 -1.99 13.92
CA GLN A 50 3.74 -3.00 14.54
C GLN A 50 4.95 -2.36 15.25
N ALA A 51 5.58 -1.35 14.65
CA ALA A 51 6.67 -0.61 15.28
C ALA A 51 6.19 0.11 16.56
N LEU A 52 5.00 0.72 16.54
CA LEU A 52 4.38 1.32 17.72
C LEU A 52 4.04 0.30 18.80
N GLU A 53 3.49 -0.86 18.44
CA GLU A 53 3.15 -1.91 19.40
C GLU A 53 4.41 -2.44 20.11
N THR A 54 5.49 -2.64 19.36
CA THR A 54 6.74 -3.24 19.84
C THR A 54 7.72 -2.26 20.47
N THR A 55 7.64 -0.96 20.17
CA THR A 55 8.60 0.02 20.71
C THR A 55 8.51 0.11 22.24
N THR A 56 9.65 0.32 22.89
CA THR A 56 9.72 0.65 24.32
C THR A 56 10.15 2.10 24.55
N GLU A 57 10.18 2.91 23.49
CA GLU A 57 10.75 4.27 23.49
C GLU A 57 9.73 5.35 23.84
N ILE A 58 8.44 5.02 23.81
CA ILE A 58 7.32 5.88 24.22
C ILE A 58 6.53 5.20 25.33
N ASP A 59 5.89 6.01 26.18
CA ASP A 59 5.03 5.50 27.24
C ASP A 59 3.76 4.82 26.69
N GLN A 60 3.14 4.00 27.53
CA GLN A 60 2.01 3.17 27.13
C GLN A 60 0.76 3.99 26.80
N ASP A 61 0.51 5.10 27.49
CA ASP A 61 -0.65 5.96 27.24
C ASP A 61 -0.54 6.64 25.87
N THR A 62 0.62 7.26 25.58
CA THR A 62 0.95 7.86 24.29
C THR A 62 0.84 6.82 23.16
N LYS A 63 1.39 5.62 23.37
CA LYS A 63 1.28 4.53 22.40
C LYS A 63 -0.18 4.17 22.07
N GLN A 64 -1.01 4.00 23.10
CA GLN A 64 -2.43 3.65 22.92
C GLN A 64 -3.20 4.76 22.20
N GLU A 65 -2.91 6.03 22.52
CA GLU A 65 -3.49 7.18 21.82
C GLU A 65 -3.18 7.13 20.31
N PHE A 66 -1.91 6.96 19.94
CA PHE A 66 -1.51 6.90 18.54
C PHE A 66 -2.06 5.69 17.80
N LEU A 67 -2.05 4.51 18.42
CA LEU A 67 -2.65 3.31 17.82
C LEU A 67 -4.15 3.52 17.55
N SER A 68 -4.88 4.09 18.51
CA SER A 68 -6.30 4.42 18.36
C SER A 68 -6.55 5.38 17.18
N ILE A 69 -5.70 6.40 17.05
CA ILE A 69 -5.80 7.37 15.94
C ILE A 69 -5.46 6.71 14.60
N LEU A 70 -4.46 5.82 14.53
CA LEU A 70 -4.00 5.17 13.29
C LEU A 70 -4.95 4.08 12.78
N TYR A 71 -5.67 3.37 13.67
CA TYR A 71 -6.62 2.33 13.24
C TYR A 71 -7.77 2.89 12.38
N GLY A 72 -8.20 4.12 12.62
CA GLY A 72 -9.24 4.79 11.83
C GLY A 72 -8.85 4.95 10.35
N PRO A 73 -7.79 5.72 10.04
CA PRO A 73 -7.24 5.84 8.69
C PRO A 73 -6.86 4.50 8.08
N LYS A 74 -6.23 3.58 8.84
CA LYS A 74 -5.92 2.23 8.35
C LYS A 74 -7.16 1.50 7.84
N SER A 75 -8.25 1.48 8.61
CA SER A 75 -9.49 0.83 8.21
C SER A 75 -10.08 1.45 6.93
N LEU A 76 -9.97 2.77 6.77
CA LEU A 76 -10.43 3.47 5.58
C LEU A 76 -9.57 3.14 4.36
N VAL A 77 -8.25 3.04 4.54
CA VAL A 77 -7.30 2.66 3.49
C VAL A 77 -7.53 1.22 3.04
N GLU A 78 -7.74 0.29 3.98
CA GLU A 78 -8.04 -1.12 3.68
C GLU A 78 -9.35 -1.30 2.91
N LYS A 79 -10.35 -0.45 3.19
CA LYS A 79 -11.63 -0.41 2.46
C LYS A 79 -11.53 0.29 1.10
N GLY A 80 -10.37 0.84 0.73
CA GLY A 80 -10.18 1.60 -0.51
C GLY A 80 -10.78 3.01 -0.47
N ASN A 81 -11.14 3.52 0.71
CA ASN A 81 -11.73 4.85 0.90
C ASN A 81 -10.67 5.90 1.27
N CYS A 82 -9.59 5.97 0.49
CA CYS A 82 -8.49 6.94 0.66
C CYS A 82 -8.81 8.29 0.00
N THR A 83 -9.82 9.00 0.51
CA THR A 83 -10.06 10.38 0.04
C THR A 83 -8.91 11.31 0.47
N PRO A 84 -8.67 12.42 -0.25
CA PRO A 84 -7.66 13.42 0.15
C PRO A 84 -7.83 13.92 1.59
N ARG A 85 -9.08 13.96 2.10
CA ARG A 85 -9.36 14.33 3.50
C ARG A 85 -8.81 13.28 4.49
N VAL A 86 -8.92 11.99 4.16
CA VAL A 86 -8.40 10.89 4.98
C VAL A 86 -6.88 10.90 4.96
N LEU A 87 -6.28 11.07 3.79
CA LEU A 87 -4.83 11.16 3.61
C LEU A 87 -4.24 12.37 4.33
N ASN A 88 -4.88 13.54 4.25
CA ASN A 88 -4.45 14.73 5.00
C ASN A 88 -4.54 14.53 6.52
N ARG A 89 -5.63 13.91 7.00
CA ARG A 89 -5.75 13.60 8.43
C ARG A 89 -4.65 12.65 8.89
N LEU A 90 -4.39 11.61 8.11
CA LEU A 90 -3.30 10.67 8.38
C LEU A 90 -1.94 11.38 8.38
N ASN A 91 -1.66 12.24 7.39
CA ASN A 91 -0.43 13.00 7.32
C ASN A 91 -0.22 13.87 8.58
N ASN A 92 -1.26 14.58 9.04
CA ASN A 92 -1.17 15.39 10.25
C ASN A 92 -0.85 14.54 11.50
N THR A 93 -1.51 13.39 11.65
CA THR A 93 -1.22 12.45 12.74
C THR A 93 0.22 11.94 12.68
N LEU A 94 0.74 11.64 11.48
CA LEU A 94 2.11 11.18 11.32
C LEU A 94 3.13 12.30 11.62
N VAL A 95 2.82 13.55 11.29
CA VAL A 95 3.65 14.72 11.65
C VAL A 95 3.70 14.91 13.16
N GLU A 96 2.56 14.82 13.85
CA GLU A 96 2.51 14.89 15.32
C GLU A 96 3.31 13.76 15.96
N LEU A 97 3.10 12.52 15.50
CA LEU A 97 3.85 11.36 15.95
C LEU A 97 5.35 11.55 15.69
N GLY A 98 5.73 12.02 14.50
CA GLY A 98 7.10 12.33 14.12
C GLY A 98 7.78 13.32 15.06
N GLY A 99 7.05 14.31 15.57
CA GLY A 99 7.55 15.24 16.58
C GLY A 99 7.87 14.56 17.93
N ILE A 100 7.04 13.61 18.36
CA ILE A 100 7.23 12.88 19.61
C ILE A 100 8.35 11.83 19.49
N VAL A 101 8.41 11.15 18.35
CA VAL A 101 9.39 10.09 18.09
C VAL A 101 10.69 10.62 17.46
N ALA A 102 10.88 11.94 17.38
CA ALA A 102 12.08 12.55 16.82
C ALA A 102 13.38 12.11 17.52
N GLY A 103 13.27 11.68 18.79
CA GLY A 103 14.38 11.09 19.55
C GLY A 103 14.60 9.60 19.34
N SER A 104 13.69 8.92 18.63
CA SER A 104 13.72 7.48 18.39
C SER A 104 14.25 7.17 16.98
N ALA A 105 15.35 6.41 16.92
CA ALA A 105 15.98 6.07 15.65
C ALA A 105 15.15 5.06 14.83
N ALA A 106 14.55 4.07 15.49
CA ALA A 106 13.80 3.01 14.82
C ALA A 106 12.39 3.48 14.45
N LEU A 107 11.65 4.03 15.41
CA LEU A 107 10.28 4.47 15.17
C LEU A 107 10.24 5.71 14.26
N GLY A 108 11.20 6.63 14.41
CA GLY A 108 11.33 7.80 13.53
C GLY A 108 11.50 7.44 12.05
N GLN A 109 12.28 6.39 11.75
CA GLN A 109 12.44 5.92 10.37
C GLN A 109 11.13 5.38 9.77
N VAL A 110 10.38 4.60 10.56
CA VAL A 110 9.11 4.01 10.10
C VAL A 110 8.05 5.09 9.91
N VAL A 111 7.98 6.06 10.82
CA VAL A 111 7.08 7.22 10.69
C VAL A 111 7.43 8.05 9.46
N SER A 112 8.72 8.36 9.24
CA SER A 112 9.18 9.11 8.06
C SER A 112 8.83 8.40 6.75
N ALA A 113 9.09 7.09 6.66
CA ALA A 113 8.76 6.31 5.48
C ALA A 113 7.24 6.28 5.20
N THR A 114 6.42 6.26 6.25
CA THR A 114 4.96 6.33 6.12
C THR A 114 4.50 7.71 5.66
N MET A 115 5.11 8.79 6.17
CA MET A 115 4.84 10.16 5.75
C MET A 115 5.18 10.38 4.27
N ASP A 116 6.31 9.85 3.79
CA ASP A 116 6.72 9.98 2.39
C ASP A 116 5.69 9.35 1.43
N VAL A 117 5.18 8.17 1.79
CA VAL A 117 4.15 7.48 1.00
C VAL A 117 2.84 8.26 1.01
N VAL A 118 2.37 8.71 2.18
CA VAL A 118 1.15 9.53 2.29
C VAL A 118 1.29 10.85 1.51
N GLY A 119 2.45 11.50 1.61
CA GLY A 119 2.78 12.71 0.85
C GLY A 119 2.83 12.47 -0.66
N GLY A 120 3.23 11.28 -1.10
CA GLY A 120 3.15 10.85 -2.50
C GLY A 120 1.71 10.84 -3.03
N PHE A 121 0.74 10.43 -2.21
CA PHE A 121 -0.69 10.42 -2.58
C PHE A 121 -1.39 11.79 -2.48
N LEU A 122 -0.76 12.78 -1.83
CA LEU A 122 -1.34 14.12 -1.63
C LEU A 122 -0.88 15.16 -2.68
N LYS A 123 0.06 14.79 -3.56
CA LYS A 123 0.58 15.63 -4.65
C LYS A 123 -0.27 15.51 -5.91
#